data_AF-A0A954FW05-F1
#
_entry.id   AF-A0A954FW05-F1
#
_cell.length_a   1.000
_cell.length_b   1.000
_cell.length_c   1.000
_cell.angle_alpha   90.00
_cell.angle_beta   90.00
_cell.angle_gamma   90.00
#
_symmetry.space_group_name_H-M   'P 1'
#
loop_
_entity.id
_entity.type
_entity.pdbx_description
1 polymer ?
#
loop_
_entity_poly.entity_id
_entity_poly.type
_entity_poly.pdbx_seq_one_letter_code
_entity_poly.pdbx_strand_id
1 'polypeptide(L)'
;RNQLTLDSKLINYRVQCVAPDQKASAETYLRFADWMARLNYVLHPYTLPPGSRIILNQELRARNLIPTEVELQTRLEEQLHLRAEHKIHWKLDNKDRGLIHHWETLRKNKDVNTITIQEYLRNQFANLRK
;
A
#
# COMPACT_ATOMS: atom_id res chain seq x y z
N ARG A 1 20.50 11.23 -4.13
CA ARG A 1 19.50 10.21 -3.76
C ARG A 1 18.56 10.83 -2.75
N ASN A 2 17.26 10.93 -3.05
CA ASN A 2 16.30 11.54 -2.13
C ASN A 2 15.86 10.47 -1.13
N GLN A 3 16.53 10.41 0.01
CA GLN A 3 16.18 9.52 1.12
C GLN A 3 15.34 10.27 2.15
N LEU A 4 14.31 9.62 2.67
CA LEU A 4 13.50 10.11 3.77
C LEU A 4 13.51 9.09 4.91
N THR A 5 13.58 9.59 6.14
CA THR A 5 13.53 8.77 7.35
C THR A 5 12.44 9.28 8.28
N LEU A 6 11.59 8.37 8.75
CA LEU A 6 10.65 8.63 9.84
C LEU A 6 11.14 7.82 11.03
N ASP A 7 11.67 8.49 12.05
CA ASP A 7 12.21 7.84 13.24
C ASP A 7 11.24 8.00 14.42
N SER A 8 11.05 6.93 15.18
CA SER A 8 10.38 6.97 16.47
C SER A 8 10.96 5.93 17.43
N LYS A 9 10.46 5.91 18.66
CA LYS A 9 10.88 4.91 19.66
C LYS A 9 10.46 3.48 19.29
N LEU A 10 9.39 3.30 18.53
CA LEU A 10 8.75 1.99 18.30
C LEU A 10 8.77 1.55 16.83
N ILE A 11 8.62 2.50 15.89
CA ILE A 11 8.50 2.22 14.46
C ILE A 11 9.40 3.19 13.69
N ASN A 12 10.27 2.65 12.85
CA ASN A 12 11.21 3.41 12.04
C ASN A 12 11.02 3.06 10.57
N TYR A 13 10.98 4.08 9.71
CA TYR A 13 10.98 3.91 8.26
C TYR A 13 12.23 4.54 7.64
N ARG A 14 12.79 3.85 6.66
CA ARG A 14 13.77 4.40 5.72
C ARG A 14 13.23 4.22 4.31
N VAL A 15 13.23 5.31 3.55
CA VAL A 15 12.59 5.34 2.23
C VAL A 15 13.52 5.95 1.21
N GLN A 16 13.77 5.22 0.12
CA GLN A 16 14.37 5.79 -1.07
C GLN A 16 13.25 6.30 -1.99
N CYS A 17 13.45 7.47 -2.56
CA CYS A 17 12.42 8.15 -3.33
C CYS A 17 12.92 8.63 -4.69
N VAL A 18 11.97 8.83 -5.59
CA VAL A 18 12.16 9.48 -6.88
C VAL A 18 11.14 10.61 -7.05
N ALA A 19 11.53 11.64 -7.81
CA ALA A 19 10.56 12.63 -8.28
C ALA A 19 9.64 12.00 -9.34
N PRO A 20 8.35 12.34 -9.35
CA PRO A 20 7.43 11.82 -10.34
C PRO A 20 7.70 12.43 -11.72
N ASP A 21 7.52 11.65 -12.79
CA ASP A 21 7.58 12.15 -14.18
C ASP A 21 6.42 13.11 -14.50
N GLN A 22 5.26 12.90 -13.85
CA GLN A 22 4.10 13.77 -13.92
C GLN A 22 3.68 14.24 -12.53
N LYS A 23 3.40 15.54 -12.37
CA LYS A 23 3.08 16.15 -11.07
C LYS A 23 1.92 15.45 -10.32
N ALA A 24 0.95 14.90 -11.04
CA ALA A 24 -0.21 14.21 -10.44
C ALA A 24 0.07 12.77 -9.98
N SER A 25 1.18 12.14 -10.41
CA SER A 25 1.46 10.74 -10.14
C SER A 25 1.75 10.49 -8.66
N ALA A 26 2.45 11.40 -7.97
CA ALA A 26 2.74 11.24 -6.56
C ALA A 26 1.47 11.20 -5.72
N GLU A 27 0.56 12.15 -5.93
CA GLU A 27 -0.73 12.19 -5.22
C GLU A 27 -1.56 10.93 -5.49
N THR A 28 -1.65 10.50 -6.75
CA THR A 28 -2.42 9.32 -7.13
C THR A 28 -1.87 8.05 -6.47
N TYR A 29 -0.55 7.86 -6.51
CA TYR A 29 0.11 6.74 -5.85
C TYR A 29 -0.08 6.78 -4.33
N LEU A 30 0.14 7.94 -3.69
CA LEU A 30 0.08 8.04 -2.24
C LEU A 30 -1.35 7.87 -1.71
N ARG A 31 -2.37 8.33 -2.46
CA ARG A 31 -3.77 8.05 -2.15
C ARG A 31 -4.06 6.55 -2.21
N PHE A 32 -3.55 5.84 -3.23
CA PHE A 32 -3.65 4.39 -3.30
C PHE A 32 -2.94 3.72 -2.11
N ALA A 33 -1.73 4.14 -1.78
CA ALA A 33 -0.95 3.59 -0.67
C ALA A 33 -1.63 3.81 0.70
N ASP A 34 -2.28 4.96 0.90
CA ASP A 34 -3.06 5.25 2.11
C ASP A 34 -4.26 4.30 2.24
N TRP A 35 -4.98 4.06 1.15
CA TRP A 35 -6.09 3.10 1.13
C TRP A 35 -5.63 1.67 1.37
N MET A 36 -4.53 1.25 0.75
CA MET A 36 -3.98 -0.09 0.96
C MET A 36 -3.49 -0.29 2.39
N ALA A 37 -2.87 0.71 3.01
CA ALA A 37 -2.46 0.61 4.42
C ALA A 37 -3.67 0.41 5.35
N ARG A 38 -4.76 1.15 5.12
CA ARG A 38 -6.01 1.01 5.88
C ARG A 38 -6.68 -0.34 5.63
N LEU A 39 -6.75 -0.77 4.38
CA LEU A 39 -7.36 -2.04 4.00
C LEU A 39 -6.59 -3.21 4.61
N ASN A 40 -5.27 -3.24 4.49
CA ASN A 40 -4.43 -4.30 5.05
C ASN A 40 -4.60 -4.41 6.56
N TYR A 41 -4.76 -3.29 7.26
CA TYR A 41 -5.02 -3.27 8.70
C TYR A 41 -6.36 -3.94 9.07
N VAL A 42 -7.39 -3.75 8.24
CA VAL A 42 -8.71 -4.35 8.45
C VAL A 42 -8.72 -5.83 8.05
N LEU A 43 -7.99 -6.22 7.01
CA LEU A 43 -8.07 -7.56 6.42
C LEU A 43 -7.15 -8.59 7.07
N HIS A 44 -6.03 -8.17 7.66
CA HIS A 44 -5.01 -9.09 8.14
C HIS A 44 -4.82 -9.00 9.66
N PRO A 45 -4.88 -10.14 10.38
CA PRO A 45 -4.58 -10.18 11.80
C PRO A 45 -3.10 -9.84 12.04
N TYR A 46 -2.80 -9.27 13.21
CA TYR A 46 -1.43 -8.94 13.65
C TYR A 46 -0.68 -7.91 12.79
N THR A 47 -1.40 -7.03 12.09
CA THR A 47 -0.79 -5.93 11.33
C THR A 47 -0.55 -4.69 12.18
N LEU A 48 0.45 -3.90 11.79
CA LEU A 48 0.72 -2.61 12.41
C LEU A 48 -0.39 -1.60 12.06
N PRO A 49 -0.82 -0.75 13.02
CA PRO A 49 -1.75 0.34 12.73
C PRO A 49 -1.25 1.23 11.59
N PRO A 50 -2.12 1.68 10.68
CA PRO A 50 -1.70 2.38 9.46
C PRO A 50 -1.18 3.81 9.73
N GLY A 51 -1.36 4.34 10.94
CA GLY A 51 -1.07 5.74 11.28
C GLY A 51 0.36 6.16 10.95
N SER A 52 1.36 5.34 11.30
CA SER A 52 2.77 5.63 11.01
C SER A 52 3.03 5.68 9.49
N ARG A 53 2.43 4.77 8.72
CA ARG A 53 2.52 4.77 7.26
C ARG A 53 1.82 5.98 6.62
N ILE A 54 0.68 6.39 7.16
CA ILE A 54 -0.07 7.58 6.69
C ILE A 54 0.75 8.85 6.92
N ILE A 55 1.38 9.00 8.09
CA ILE A 55 2.26 10.15 8.38
C ILE A 55 3.44 10.19 7.40
N LEU A 56 4.09 9.04 7.17
CA LEU A 56 5.15 8.95 6.16
C LEU A 56 4.65 9.37 4.76
N ASN A 57 3.46 8.93 4.36
CA ASN A 57 2.87 9.30 3.07
C ASN A 57 2.54 10.79 2.98
N GLN A 58 2.15 11.45 4.08
CA GLN A 58 1.95 12.89 4.13
C GLN A 58 3.25 13.65 3.87
N GLU A 59 4.37 13.21 4.46
CA GLU A 59 5.68 13.80 4.21
C GLU A 59 6.14 13.62 2.75
N LEU A 60 5.91 12.44 2.17
CA LEU A 60 6.19 12.19 0.76
C LEU A 60 5.34 13.08 -0.16
N ARG A 61 4.07 13.29 0.20
CA ARG A 61 3.12 14.15 -0.52
C ARG A 61 3.55 15.61 -0.49
N ALA A 62 3.91 16.14 0.68
CA ALA A 62 4.40 17.51 0.85
C ALA A 62 5.65 17.80 0.00
N ARG A 63 6.48 16.78 -0.22
CA ARG A 63 7.72 16.85 -1.00
C ARG A 63 7.55 16.46 -2.47
N ASN A 64 6.34 16.06 -2.89
CA ASN A 64 6.03 15.53 -4.21
C ASN A 64 6.98 14.38 -4.62
N LEU A 65 7.10 13.35 -3.77
CA LEU A 65 7.98 12.20 -3.97
C LEU A 65 7.19 10.89 -4.05
N ILE A 66 7.72 9.93 -4.83
CA ILE A 66 7.23 8.54 -4.87
C ILE A 66 8.29 7.62 -4.26
N PRO A 67 7.94 6.73 -3.33
CA PRO A 67 8.89 5.77 -2.76
C PRO A 67 9.24 4.68 -3.78
N THR A 68 10.52 4.44 -4.00
CA THR A 68 11.06 3.31 -4.80
C THR A 68 11.52 2.16 -3.91
N GLU A 69 11.82 2.44 -2.64
CA GLU A 69 12.12 1.43 -1.63
C GLU A 69 11.59 1.90 -0.28
N VAL A 70 10.96 1.00 0.47
CA VAL A 70 10.48 1.24 1.83
C VAL A 70 11.00 0.13 2.72
N GLU A 71 11.80 0.51 3.71
CA GLU A 71 12.27 -0.35 4.79
C GLU A 71 11.56 0.07 6.07
N LEU A 72 11.01 -0.91 6.80
CA LEU A 72 10.29 -0.75 8.05
C LEU A 72 10.94 -1.62 9.11
N GLN A 73 11.29 -1.02 10.23
CA GLN A 73 11.82 -1.71 11.41
C GLN A 73 10.98 -1.36 12.63
N THR A 74 10.64 -2.35 13.45
CA THR A 74 9.99 -2.15 14.74
C THR A 74 10.93 -2.44 15.90
N ARG A 75 10.74 -1.70 16.99
CA ARG A 75 11.41 -1.88 18.29
C ARG A 75 10.37 -2.30 19.34
N LEU A 76 9.54 -3.27 18.96
CA LEU A 76 8.53 -3.89 19.83
C LEU A 76 9.11 -5.18 20.44
N GLU A 77 8.38 -5.81 21.36
CA GLU A 77 8.77 -7.12 21.92
C GLU A 77 9.00 -8.15 20.80
N GLU A 78 8.11 -8.16 19.80
CA GLU A 78 8.33 -8.86 18.54
C GLU A 78 8.87 -7.89 17.49
N GLN A 79 10.16 -8.02 17.19
CA GLN A 79 10.82 -7.19 16.19
C GLN A 79 10.41 -7.64 14.79
N LEU A 80 10.04 -6.68 13.97
CA LEU A 80 9.64 -6.87 12.60
C LEU A 80 10.54 -6.03 11.70
N HIS A 81 11.11 -6.67 10.67
CA HIS A 81 11.85 -5.99 9.62
C HIS A 81 11.24 -6.35 8.26
N LEU A 82 10.66 -5.36 7.60
CA LEU A 82 10.08 -5.50 6.27
C LEU A 82 10.77 -4.59 5.27
N ARG A 83 10.93 -5.06 4.04
CA ARG A 83 11.47 -4.29 2.92
C ARG A 83 10.60 -4.50 1.69
N ALA A 84 10.26 -3.40 1.02
CA ALA A 84 9.51 -3.40 -0.23
C ALA A 84 10.24 -2.55 -1.27
N GLU A 85 10.34 -3.07 -2.49
CA GLU A 85 10.89 -2.37 -3.65
C GLU A 85 9.79 -2.10 -4.68
N HIS A 86 9.74 -0.89 -5.22
CA HIS A 86 8.78 -0.47 -6.22
C HIS A 86 9.48 -0.13 -7.53
N LYS A 87 9.17 -0.89 -8.58
CA LYS A 87 9.59 -0.60 -9.94
C LYS A 87 8.52 0.26 -10.60
N ILE A 88 8.85 1.51 -10.91
CA ILE A 88 7.90 2.47 -11.47
C ILE A 88 8.06 2.49 -12.99
N HIS A 89 7.01 2.09 -13.69
CA HIS A 89 6.88 2.21 -15.13
C HIS A 89 5.99 3.42 -15.44
N TRP A 90 6.55 4.48 -16.01
CA TRP A 90 5.81 5.72 -16.29
C TRP A 90 4.85 5.60 -17.49
N LYS A 91 4.98 4.55 -18.29
CA LYS A 91 4.12 4.24 -19.41
C LYS A 91 3.54 2.85 -19.22
N LEU A 92 2.24 2.72 -19.47
CA LEU A 92 1.54 1.44 -19.45
C LEU A 92 1.98 0.60 -20.65
N ASP A 93 2.45 -0.60 -20.38
CA ASP A 93 2.73 -1.60 -21.40
C ASP A 93 1.46 -2.38 -21.80
N ASN A 94 1.60 -3.35 -22.70
CA ASN A 94 0.47 -4.17 -23.15
C ASN A 94 -0.11 -5.06 -22.03
N LYS A 95 0.74 -5.51 -21.09
CA LYS A 95 0.33 -6.33 -19.96
C LYS A 95 -0.49 -5.49 -18.98
N ASP A 96 -0.05 -4.28 -18.68
CA ASP A 96 -0.76 -3.34 -17.81
C ASP A 96 -2.16 -3.02 -18.38
N ARG A 97 -2.23 -2.74 -19.68
CA ARG A 97 -3.51 -2.48 -20.38
C ARG A 97 -4.43 -3.69 -20.34
N GLY A 98 -3.87 -4.89 -20.53
CA GLY A 98 -4.61 -6.15 -20.41
C GLY A 98 -5.20 -6.35 -19.02
N LEU A 99 -4.43 -6.06 -17.95
CA LEU A 99 -4.90 -6.12 -16.57
C LEU A 99 -6.02 -5.11 -16.29
N ILE A 100 -5.87 -3.85 -16.74
CA ILE A 100 -6.92 -2.83 -16.59
C ILE A 100 -8.20 -3.30 -17.28
N HIS A 101 -8.12 -3.75 -18.53
CA HIS A 101 -9.26 -4.24 -19.28
C HIS A 101 -9.93 -5.45 -18.60
N HIS A 102 -9.14 -6.38 -18.06
CA HIS A 102 -9.63 -7.52 -17.31
C HIS A 102 -10.44 -7.09 -16.08
N TRP A 103 -9.88 -6.20 -15.25
CA TRP A 103 -10.58 -5.71 -14.06
C TRP A 103 -11.82 -4.89 -14.39
N GLU A 104 -11.79 -4.08 -15.45
CA GLU A 104 -12.98 -3.35 -15.93
C GLU A 104 -14.08 -4.30 -16.41
N THR A 105 -13.72 -5.42 -17.03
CA THR A 105 -14.66 -6.45 -17.48
C THR A 105 -15.25 -7.20 -16.30
N LEU A 106 -14.41 -7.65 -15.36
CA LEU A 106 -14.88 -8.30 -14.14
C LEU A 106 -15.84 -7.43 -13.35
N ARG A 107 -15.55 -6.14 -13.20
CA ARG A 107 -16.43 -5.20 -12.47
C ARG A 107 -17.82 -5.06 -13.10
N LYS A 108 -17.96 -5.31 -14.41
CA LYS A 108 -19.24 -5.28 -15.13
C LYS A 108 -19.95 -6.64 -15.16
N ASN A 109 -19.27 -7.71 -14.77
CA ASN A 109 -19.83 -9.05 -14.77
C ASN A 109 -20.90 -9.16 -13.68
N LYS A 110 -22.10 -9.62 -14.06
CA LYS A 110 -23.24 -9.81 -13.16
C LYS A 110 -23.03 -10.93 -12.15
N ASP A 111 -22.10 -11.84 -12.42
CA ASP A 111 -21.74 -12.95 -11.53
C ASP A 111 -20.78 -12.53 -10.41
N VAL A 112 -20.25 -11.30 -10.45
CA VAL A 112 -19.42 -10.75 -9.37
C VAL A 112 -20.32 -10.27 -8.24
N ASN A 113 -20.32 -11.01 -7.14
CA ASN A 113 -21.05 -10.63 -5.94
C ASN A 113 -20.37 -9.47 -5.23
N THR A 114 -21.16 -8.44 -4.90
CA THR A 114 -20.74 -7.39 -3.98
C THR A 114 -21.08 -7.85 -2.56
N ILE A 115 -20.07 -7.90 -1.69
CA ILE A 115 -20.24 -8.24 -0.27
C ILE A 115 -19.72 -7.10 0.59
N THR A 116 -20.26 -6.99 1.79
CA THR A 116 -19.75 -6.07 2.81
C THR A 116 -18.40 -6.56 3.35
N ILE A 117 -17.62 -5.65 3.92
CA ILE A 117 -16.37 -6.01 4.63
C ILE A 117 -16.64 -7.03 5.74
N GLN A 118 -17.76 -6.87 6.46
CA GLN A 118 -18.14 -7.79 7.54
C GLN A 118 -18.37 -9.22 7.02
N GLU A 119 -19.05 -9.36 5.90
CA GLU A 119 -19.26 -10.66 5.25
C GLU A 119 -17.94 -11.26 4.75
N TYR A 120 -17.06 -10.44 4.15
CA TYR A 120 -15.74 -10.89 3.72
C TYR A 120 -14.92 -11.46 4.90
N LEU A 121 -14.84 -10.70 6.00
CA LEU A 121 -14.11 -11.14 7.19
C LEU A 121 -14.72 -12.40 7.79
N ARG A 122 -16.05 -12.48 7.91
CA ARG A 122 -16.74 -13.69 8.39
C ARG A 122 -16.36 -14.91 7.56
N ASN A 123 -16.34 -14.78 6.24
CA ASN A 123 -16.00 -15.89 5.33
C ASN A 123 -14.52 -16.30 5.44
N GLN A 124 -13.61 -15.33 5.60
CA GLN A 124 -12.19 -15.61 5.84
C GLN A 124 -11.96 -16.41 7.13
N PHE A 125 -12.55 -15.97 8.25
CA PHE A 125 -12.40 -16.66 9.53
C PHE A 125 -13.14 -18.00 9.61
N ALA A 126 -14.23 -18.18 8.87
CA ALA A 126 -14.92 -19.47 8.76
C ALA A 126 -14.06 -20.55 8.10
N ASN A 127 -13.21 -20.15 7.14
CA ASN A 127 -12.30 -21.06 6.45
C ASN A 127 -11.02 -21.38 7.25
N LEU A 128 -10.63 -20.52 8.20
CA LEU A 128 -9.48 -20.74 9.09
C LEU A 128 -9.77 -21.70 10.27
N ARG A 129 -11.04 -22.08 10.46
CA ARG A 129 -11.50 -23.00 11.54
C ARG A 129 -11.66 -24.46 11.08
N LYS A 130 -11.23 -24.80 9.87
CA LYS A 130 -11.10 -26.18 9.37
C LYS A 130 -9.62 -26.57 9.35
#